data_AF-A0A6N3F4M3-F1
#
_entry.id   AF-A0A6N3F4M3-F1
#
_cell.length_a   1.000
_cell.length_b   1.000
_cell.length_c   1.000
_cell.angle_alpha   90.00
_cell.angle_beta   90.00
_cell.angle_gamma   90.00
#
_symmetry.space_group_name_H-M   'P 1'
#
loop_
_entity.id
_entity.type
_entity.pdbx_description
1 polymer ?
#
loop_
_entity_poly.entity_id
_entity_poly.type
_entity_poly.pdbx_seq_one_letter_code
_entity_poly.pdbx_strand_id
1 'polypeptide(L)'
;MRMKEGFYYYRRKLYYGTYDEDQTAGSGYVRPEDLTPELAEHFSGKDRAVCRFWENHSLLEPEYADLQAILSKMSLFMDLNTEQEVDFSPAEKRLRMKLPREFKLIYTALHDQAEYFSSAERFLTLDELYIEEGQLVFFQKKRTPIAGYNIASGRLAQCYKKEWSIEKGDVSFYQFCVGRMITIALEAKPAVKKGRCKGEFVTALNIAKELEAFCNDKYHLLSEFEVYGIAVMYSEDKLIAWIRSNGFYGDVLAGALDKRHLEEFREHLGNIVWR
;
A
#
# COMPACT_ATOMS: atom_id res chain seq x y z
N MET A 1 4.28 -20.97 -11.69
CA MET A 1 3.67 -20.69 -10.38
C MET A 1 2.97 -21.93 -9.92
N ARG A 2 3.15 -22.27 -8.64
CA ARG A 2 2.50 -23.43 -8.04
C ARG A 2 1.46 -22.91 -7.05
N MET A 3 0.23 -22.82 -7.52
CA MET A 3 -0.89 -22.46 -6.66
C MET A 3 -1.12 -23.59 -5.65
N LYS A 4 -1.31 -23.20 -4.39
CA LYS A 4 -1.57 -24.08 -3.27
C LYS A 4 -2.76 -23.55 -2.51
N GLU A 5 -3.68 -24.45 -2.18
CA GLU A 5 -4.74 -24.18 -1.22
C GLU A 5 -4.26 -24.61 0.16
N GLY A 6 -4.45 -23.75 1.16
CA GLY A 6 -4.01 -24.04 2.52
C GLY A 6 -4.16 -22.88 3.48
N PHE A 7 -3.66 -23.09 4.70
CA PHE A 7 -3.68 -22.08 5.75
C PHE A 7 -2.58 -21.04 5.59
N TYR A 8 -2.87 -19.80 5.96
CA TYR A 8 -1.87 -18.74 6.04
C TYR A 8 -2.25 -17.69 7.08
N TYR A 9 -1.26 -16.99 7.63
CA TYR A 9 -1.46 -15.89 8.56
C TYR A 9 -1.37 -14.55 7.85
N TYR A 10 -2.29 -13.65 8.19
CA TYR A 10 -2.24 -12.24 7.85
C TYR A 10 -2.68 -11.41 9.06
N ARG A 11 -1.91 -10.38 9.43
CA ARG A 11 -2.14 -9.55 10.63
C ARG A 11 -2.46 -10.35 11.90
N ARG A 12 -1.73 -11.45 12.10
CA ARG A 12 -1.87 -12.42 13.21
C ARG A 12 -3.20 -13.18 13.26
N LYS A 13 -4.02 -13.11 12.22
CA LYS A 13 -5.23 -13.92 12.05
C LYS A 13 -4.94 -15.04 11.06
N LEU A 14 -5.52 -16.20 11.33
CA LEU A 14 -5.45 -17.36 10.46
C LEU A 14 -6.51 -17.27 9.36
N TYR A 15 -6.14 -17.61 8.14
CA TYR A 15 -7.01 -17.69 6.98
C TYR A 15 -6.78 -19.02 6.26
N TYR A 16 -7.74 -19.42 5.44
CA TYR A 16 -7.63 -20.56 4.52
C TYR A 16 -7.97 -20.08 3.11
N GLY A 17 -7.17 -20.46 2.12
CA GLY A 17 -7.41 -20.08 0.73
C GLY A 17 -6.26 -20.43 -0.21
N THR A 18 -6.29 -19.90 -1.42
CA THR A 18 -5.30 -20.18 -2.47
C THR A 18 -4.22 -19.10 -2.54
N TYR A 19 -2.95 -19.51 -2.62
CA TYR A 19 -1.78 -18.64 -2.77
C TYR A 19 -0.67 -19.32 -3.59
N ASP A 20 0.29 -18.55 -4.09
CA ASP A 20 1.44 -19.09 -4.83
C ASP A 20 2.55 -19.53 -3.84
N GLU A 21 2.88 -20.83 -3.86
CA GLU A 21 3.85 -21.43 -2.93
C GLU A 21 5.25 -20.80 -3.06
N ASP A 22 5.61 -20.35 -4.27
CA ASP A 22 6.89 -19.69 -4.58
C ASP A 22 7.03 -18.29 -3.93
N GLN A 23 5.96 -17.79 -3.31
CA GLN A 23 5.88 -16.49 -2.67
C GLN A 23 5.89 -16.56 -1.14
N THR A 24 6.02 -17.77 -0.60
CA THR A 24 6.13 -18.01 0.84
C THR A 24 7.57 -17.83 1.31
N ALA A 25 7.75 -17.27 2.52
CA ALA A 25 9.05 -17.07 3.17
C ALA A 25 9.20 -17.90 4.45
N GLY A 26 8.09 -18.38 5.02
CA GLY A 26 8.12 -19.27 6.18
C GLY A 26 6.78 -19.93 6.47
N SER A 27 6.82 -21.12 7.06
CA SER A 27 5.62 -21.86 7.48
C SER A 27 5.80 -22.49 8.86
N GLY A 28 4.70 -22.63 9.58
CA GLY A 28 4.63 -23.26 10.90
C GLY A 28 3.38 -24.12 11.03
N TYR A 29 3.25 -24.85 12.13
CA TYR A 29 2.03 -25.60 12.40
C TYR A 29 0.86 -24.65 12.67
N VAL A 30 -0.33 -25.02 12.19
CA VAL A 30 -1.57 -24.37 12.61
C VAL A 30 -1.76 -24.62 14.09
N ARG A 31 -2.03 -23.56 14.83
CA ARG A 31 -2.33 -23.64 16.25
C ARG A 31 -3.84 -23.85 16.43
N PRO A 32 -4.29 -24.92 17.11
CA PRO A 32 -5.72 -25.18 17.28
C PRO A 32 -6.50 -24.01 17.89
N GLU A 33 -5.85 -23.21 18.76
CA GLU A 33 -6.43 -22.02 19.37
C GLU A 33 -6.72 -20.86 18.39
N ASP A 34 -6.13 -20.87 17.19
CA ASP A 34 -6.37 -19.86 16.16
C ASP A 34 -7.50 -20.25 15.19
N LEU A 35 -8.07 -21.46 15.33
CA LEU A 35 -9.14 -21.95 14.46
C LEU A 35 -10.49 -21.35 14.87
N THR A 36 -11.14 -20.67 13.93
CA THR A 36 -12.58 -20.40 14.01
C THR A 36 -13.37 -21.65 13.63
N PRO A 37 -14.68 -21.74 13.94
CA PRO A 37 -15.51 -22.85 13.51
C PRO A 37 -15.44 -23.13 12.01
N GLU A 38 -15.41 -22.08 11.19
CA GLU A 38 -15.31 -22.18 9.72
C GLU A 38 -13.96 -22.75 9.29
N LEU A 39 -12.86 -22.32 9.93
CA LEU A 39 -11.52 -22.81 9.62
C LEU A 39 -11.30 -24.25 10.09
N ALA A 40 -11.99 -24.67 11.16
CA ALA A 40 -11.89 -26.02 11.69
C ALA A 40 -12.41 -27.08 10.69
N GLU A 41 -13.34 -26.72 9.80
CA GLU A 41 -13.82 -27.62 8.73
C GLU A 41 -12.71 -28.02 7.75
N HIS A 42 -11.70 -27.16 7.58
CA HIS A 42 -10.55 -27.38 6.70
C HIS A 42 -9.36 -28.05 7.42
N PHE A 43 -9.42 -28.23 8.74
CA PHE A 43 -8.28 -28.67 9.54
C PHE A 43 -8.25 -30.18 9.77
N SER A 44 -7.11 -30.80 9.47
CA SER A 44 -6.84 -32.24 9.58
C SER A 44 -5.98 -32.64 10.79
N GLY A 45 -5.59 -31.69 11.63
CA GLY A 45 -4.81 -31.94 12.86
C GLY A 45 -3.30 -31.82 12.72
N LYS A 46 -2.75 -31.78 11.50
CA LYS A 46 -1.31 -31.63 11.23
C LYS A 46 -0.98 -30.58 10.17
N ASP A 47 -1.95 -29.74 9.84
CA ASP A 47 -1.77 -28.72 8.80
C ASP A 47 -0.72 -27.68 9.19
N ARG A 48 -0.06 -27.18 8.16
CA ARG A 48 0.88 -26.06 8.26
C ARG A 48 0.24 -24.83 7.66
N ALA A 49 0.43 -23.70 8.33
CA ALA A 49 0.11 -22.40 7.80
C ALA A 49 1.38 -21.71 7.28
N VAL A 50 1.25 -20.94 6.21
CA VAL A 50 2.25 -19.94 5.84
C VAL A 50 2.23 -18.85 6.92
N CYS A 51 3.33 -18.73 7.67
CA CYS A 51 3.45 -17.71 8.72
C CYS A 51 3.99 -16.38 8.17
N ARG A 52 4.60 -16.41 6.98
CA ARG A 52 5.16 -15.23 6.34
C ARG A 52 5.21 -15.42 4.82
N PHE A 53 4.63 -14.47 4.11
CA PHE A 53 4.91 -14.24 2.69
C PHE A 53 6.09 -13.27 2.53
N TRP A 54 6.73 -13.31 1.38
CA TRP A 54 7.61 -12.21 0.97
C TRP A 54 6.79 -10.91 0.88
N GLU A 55 7.39 -9.79 1.28
CA GLU A 55 6.72 -8.48 1.31
C GLU A 55 6.09 -8.16 -0.06
N ASN A 56 6.84 -8.40 -1.15
CA ASN A 56 6.34 -8.35 -2.50
C ASN A 56 5.78 -9.72 -2.88
N HIS A 57 4.46 -9.86 -2.80
CA HIS A 57 3.69 -11.03 -3.20
C HIS A 57 2.40 -10.60 -3.89
N SER A 58 1.72 -11.56 -4.53
CA SER A 58 0.39 -11.38 -5.10
C SER A 58 -0.61 -11.12 -3.98
N LEU A 59 -1.48 -10.14 -4.20
CA LEU A 59 -2.47 -9.71 -3.22
C LEU A 59 -3.38 -10.85 -2.77
N LEU A 60 -3.44 -11.09 -1.46
CA LEU A 60 -4.32 -12.08 -0.84
C LEU A 60 -5.73 -11.51 -0.61
N GLU A 61 -6.73 -12.36 -0.38
CA GLU A 61 -8.11 -11.92 -0.10
C GLU A 61 -8.22 -10.91 1.05
N PRO A 62 -7.61 -11.13 2.24
CA PRO A 62 -7.71 -10.15 3.31
C PRO A 62 -6.95 -8.85 2.99
N GLU A 63 -5.88 -8.90 2.20
CA GLU A 63 -5.20 -7.69 1.73
C GLU A 63 -6.03 -6.93 0.69
N TYR A 64 -6.83 -7.62 -0.11
CA TYR A 64 -7.79 -6.98 -1.02
C TYR A 64 -8.86 -6.21 -0.24
N ALA A 65 -9.37 -6.79 0.85
CA ALA A 65 -10.28 -6.08 1.75
C ALA A 65 -9.60 -4.85 2.41
N ASP A 66 -8.34 -4.99 2.86
CA ASP A 66 -7.57 -3.87 3.39
C ASP A 66 -7.34 -2.79 2.31
N LEU A 67 -7.06 -3.16 1.05
CA LEU A 67 -6.98 -2.20 -0.05
C LEU A 67 -8.29 -1.41 -0.25
N GLN A 68 -9.44 -2.09 -0.22
CA GLN A 68 -10.75 -1.41 -0.31
C GLN A 68 -10.97 -0.45 0.86
N ALA A 69 -10.64 -0.87 2.07
CA ALA A 69 -10.75 -0.03 3.26
C ALA A 69 -9.80 1.18 3.21
N ILE A 70 -8.55 1.00 2.75
CA ILE A 70 -7.58 2.07 2.55
C ILE A 70 -8.13 3.12 1.60
N LEU A 71 -8.61 2.72 0.42
CA LEU A 71 -9.12 3.65 -0.59
C LEU A 71 -10.36 4.41 -0.07
N SER A 72 -11.22 3.72 0.69
CA SER A 72 -12.40 4.32 1.32
C SER A 72 -12.03 5.34 2.40
N LYS A 73 -10.96 5.11 3.17
CA LYS A 73 -10.46 6.09 4.14
C LYS A 73 -9.73 7.24 3.46
N MET A 74 -8.96 6.95 2.41
CA MET A 74 -8.22 7.96 1.66
C MET A 74 -9.15 8.98 1.00
N SER A 75 -10.34 8.59 0.54
CA SER A 75 -11.33 9.54 -0.01
C SER A 75 -11.82 10.57 1.01
N LEU A 76 -11.67 10.32 2.32
CA LEU A 76 -11.98 11.30 3.36
C LEU A 76 -11.02 12.49 3.35
N PHE A 77 -9.77 12.31 2.90
CA PHE A 77 -8.71 13.32 2.98
C PHE A 77 -7.94 13.61 1.67
N MET A 78 -8.24 12.87 0.61
CA MET A 78 -7.73 13.01 -0.75
C MET A 78 -8.89 13.04 -1.74
N ASP A 79 -8.66 13.59 -2.92
CA ASP A 79 -9.63 13.58 -4.01
C ASP A 79 -9.50 12.24 -4.75
N LEU A 80 -10.41 11.31 -4.47
CA LEU A 80 -10.45 9.95 -5.02
C LEU A 80 -11.89 9.53 -5.33
N ASN A 81 -12.06 8.69 -6.34
CA ASN A 81 -13.37 8.20 -6.75
C ASN A 81 -13.60 6.76 -6.23
N THR A 82 -14.54 6.58 -5.30
CA THR A 82 -14.82 5.24 -4.73
C THR A 82 -16.06 4.56 -5.32
N GLU A 83 -16.89 5.29 -6.06
CA GLU A 83 -18.22 4.82 -6.49
C GLU A 83 -18.46 4.89 -8.01
N GLN A 84 -17.54 5.51 -8.76
CA GLN A 84 -17.73 5.70 -10.20
C GLN A 84 -17.47 4.40 -10.96
N GLU A 85 -18.36 4.09 -11.90
CA GLU A 85 -18.16 2.99 -12.84
C GLU A 85 -17.15 3.42 -13.92
N VAL A 86 -16.07 2.65 -14.04
CA VAL A 86 -15.00 2.90 -15.03
C VAL A 86 -15.01 1.79 -16.07
N ASP A 87 -15.10 2.15 -17.35
CA ASP A 87 -15.02 1.18 -18.44
C ASP A 87 -13.55 0.81 -18.74
N PHE A 88 -13.15 -0.37 -18.28
CA PHE A 88 -11.83 -0.93 -18.55
C PHE A 88 -11.74 -1.66 -19.91
N SER A 89 -12.87 -1.88 -20.59
CA SER A 89 -12.93 -2.69 -21.81
C SER A 89 -12.00 -2.20 -22.93
N PRO A 90 -11.85 -0.88 -23.19
CA PRO A 90 -10.93 -0.40 -24.21
C PRO A 90 -9.47 -0.76 -23.91
N ALA A 91 -9.03 -0.61 -22.66
CA ALA A 91 -7.68 -0.95 -22.23
C ALA A 91 -7.46 -2.47 -22.28
N GLU A 92 -8.40 -3.27 -21.77
CA GLU A 92 -8.33 -4.73 -21.79
C GLU A 92 -8.27 -5.28 -23.22
N LYS A 93 -9.07 -4.73 -24.14
CA LYS A 93 -9.06 -5.12 -25.57
C LYS A 93 -7.72 -4.80 -26.22
N ARG A 94 -7.17 -3.62 -25.93
CA ARG A 94 -5.87 -3.16 -26.47
C ARG A 94 -4.71 -3.99 -25.94
N LEU A 95 -4.72 -4.30 -24.64
CA LEU A 95 -3.69 -5.10 -23.95
C LEU A 95 -3.88 -6.62 -24.17
N ARG A 96 -5.03 -7.04 -24.70
CA ARG A 96 -5.42 -8.45 -24.90
C ARG A 96 -5.39 -9.29 -23.62
N MET A 97 -5.75 -8.67 -22.51
CA MET A 97 -5.83 -9.32 -21.20
C MET A 97 -6.92 -8.68 -20.34
N LYS A 98 -7.41 -9.42 -19.35
CA LYS A 98 -8.20 -8.84 -18.27
C LYS A 98 -7.27 -8.17 -17.27
N LEU A 99 -7.60 -6.94 -16.88
CA LEU A 99 -6.83 -6.25 -15.85
C LEU A 99 -7.09 -6.92 -14.49
N PRO A 100 -6.06 -7.08 -13.63
CA PRO A 100 -6.23 -7.61 -12.28
C PRO A 100 -7.25 -6.81 -11.47
N ARG A 101 -7.95 -7.46 -10.55
CA ARG A 101 -9.03 -6.81 -9.77
C ARG A 101 -8.51 -5.67 -8.90
N GLU A 102 -7.34 -5.83 -8.32
CA GLU A 102 -6.66 -4.83 -7.50
C GLU A 102 -6.19 -3.64 -8.34
N PHE A 103 -5.80 -3.90 -9.58
CA PHE A 103 -5.45 -2.87 -10.54
C PHE A 103 -6.68 -2.02 -10.89
N LYS A 104 -7.83 -2.67 -11.11
CA LYS A 104 -9.10 -1.98 -11.35
C LYS A 104 -9.50 -1.10 -10.17
N LEU A 105 -9.40 -1.59 -8.93
CA LEU A 105 -9.68 -0.77 -7.74
C LEU A 105 -8.85 0.50 -7.69
N ILE A 106 -7.53 0.39 -7.90
CA ILE A 106 -6.62 1.55 -7.92
C ILE A 106 -7.03 2.52 -9.04
N TYR A 107 -7.28 2.04 -10.25
CA TYR A 107 -7.61 2.91 -11.38
C TYR A 107 -9.02 3.50 -11.32
N THR A 108 -9.95 2.86 -10.61
CA THR A 108 -11.23 3.47 -10.24
C THR A 108 -10.99 4.63 -9.28
N ALA A 109 -10.18 4.44 -8.23
CA ALA A 109 -9.85 5.51 -7.27
C ALA A 109 -9.20 6.73 -7.92
N LEU A 110 -8.36 6.50 -8.92
CA LEU A 110 -7.64 7.54 -9.66
C LEU A 110 -8.46 8.20 -10.78
N HIS A 111 -9.59 7.62 -11.18
CA HIS A 111 -10.31 8.08 -12.37
C HIS A 111 -10.69 9.56 -12.27
N ASP A 112 -10.61 10.30 -13.38
CA ASP A 112 -10.85 11.76 -13.45
C ASP A 112 -9.99 12.64 -12.49
N GLN A 113 -9.02 12.08 -11.79
CA GLN A 113 -8.11 12.81 -10.90
C GLN A 113 -6.78 13.13 -11.61
N ALA A 114 -6.75 14.26 -12.32
CA ALA A 114 -5.64 14.63 -13.21
C ALA A 114 -4.26 14.69 -12.53
N GLU A 115 -4.20 15.02 -11.24
CA GLU A 115 -2.94 15.16 -10.48
C GLU A 115 -2.09 13.88 -10.47
N TYR A 116 -2.72 12.70 -10.52
CA TYR A 116 -2.03 11.41 -10.52
C TYR A 116 -1.50 11.01 -11.89
N PHE A 117 -1.92 11.69 -12.96
CA PHE A 117 -1.56 11.40 -14.35
C PHE A 117 -0.77 12.52 -15.05
N SER A 118 -0.58 13.68 -14.41
CA SER A 118 0.07 14.83 -15.06
C SER A 118 1.48 15.13 -14.54
N SER A 119 1.83 14.62 -13.35
CA SER A 119 3.07 14.96 -12.68
C SER A 119 4.30 14.31 -13.34
N ALA A 120 5.50 14.74 -12.94
CA ALA A 120 6.74 14.14 -13.44
C ALA A 120 6.94 12.68 -12.96
N GLU A 121 6.31 12.28 -11.87
CA GLU A 121 6.29 10.92 -11.33
C GLU A 121 4.84 10.49 -11.17
N ARG A 122 4.33 9.75 -12.15
CA ARG A 122 2.89 9.61 -12.35
C ARG A 122 2.47 8.19 -12.71
N PHE A 123 1.19 7.94 -12.49
CA PHE A 123 0.51 6.82 -13.09
C PHE A 123 0.32 7.07 -14.59
N LEU A 124 0.29 5.99 -15.37
CA LEU A 124 -0.14 6.02 -16.75
C LEU A 124 -1.67 6.05 -16.79
N THR A 125 -2.26 6.73 -17.76
CA THR A 125 -3.70 6.62 -18.01
C THR A 125 -4.04 5.25 -18.61
N LEU A 126 -5.32 4.86 -18.62
CA LEU A 126 -5.76 3.57 -19.17
C LEU A 126 -5.38 3.37 -20.65
N ASP A 127 -5.33 4.44 -21.44
CA ASP A 127 -4.89 4.44 -22.84
C ASP A 127 -3.36 4.38 -22.99
N GLU A 128 -2.61 4.85 -21.99
CA GLU A 128 -1.14 4.83 -21.99
C GLU A 128 -0.55 3.51 -21.48
N LEU A 129 -1.29 2.70 -20.72
CA LEU A 129 -0.81 1.40 -20.22
C LEU A 129 -0.20 0.54 -21.33
N TYR A 130 0.87 -0.19 -21.08
CA TYR A 130 1.44 -1.10 -22.08
C TYR A 130 2.13 -2.28 -21.41
N ILE A 131 2.41 -3.32 -22.20
CA ILE A 131 3.14 -4.51 -21.74
C ILE A 131 4.55 -4.44 -22.27
N GLU A 132 5.54 -4.60 -21.39
CA GLU A 132 6.95 -4.70 -21.72
C GLU A 132 7.56 -5.85 -20.90
N GLU A 133 8.20 -6.82 -21.56
CA GLU A 133 8.87 -7.96 -20.89
C GLU A 133 8.01 -8.69 -19.83
N GLY A 134 6.71 -8.83 -20.11
CA GLY A 134 5.75 -9.50 -19.20
C GLY A 134 5.26 -8.63 -18.03
N GLN A 135 5.62 -7.35 -18.00
CA GLN A 135 5.18 -6.37 -17.02
C GLN A 135 4.09 -5.48 -17.63
N LEU A 136 2.94 -5.36 -16.98
CA LEU A 136 1.98 -4.31 -17.27
C LEU A 136 2.50 -3.02 -16.65
N VAL A 137 3.09 -2.16 -17.47
CA VAL A 137 3.67 -0.88 -17.03
C VAL A 137 2.55 0.08 -16.68
N PHE A 138 2.62 0.65 -15.48
CA PHE A 138 1.56 1.50 -14.93
C PHE A 138 2.08 2.79 -14.28
N PHE A 139 3.39 2.90 -14.05
CA PHE A 139 3.98 4.07 -13.39
C PHE A 139 5.30 4.46 -14.05
N GLN A 140 5.49 5.76 -14.28
CA GLN A 140 6.72 6.29 -14.87
C GLN A 140 7.21 7.56 -14.20
N LYS A 141 8.51 7.84 -14.39
CA LYS A 141 9.13 9.12 -14.12
C LYS A 141 9.54 9.77 -15.44
N LYS A 142 8.91 10.89 -15.78
CA LYS A 142 9.02 11.58 -17.07
C LYS A 142 8.63 10.64 -18.22
N ARG A 143 9.60 10.01 -18.86
CA ARG A 143 9.41 9.04 -19.96
C ARG A 143 10.03 7.68 -19.65
N THR A 144 10.50 7.48 -18.42
CA THR A 144 11.18 6.26 -18.01
C THR A 144 10.23 5.43 -17.16
N PRO A 145 9.92 4.18 -17.54
CA PRO A 145 9.13 3.31 -16.69
C PRO A 145 9.84 3.10 -15.35
N ILE A 146 9.06 3.03 -14.27
CA ILE A 146 9.59 2.81 -12.91
C ILE A 146 8.94 1.59 -12.28
N ALA A 147 7.63 1.39 -12.50
CA ALA A 147 6.92 0.25 -11.96
C ALA A 147 5.99 -0.41 -12.99
N GLY A 148 5.93 -1.73 -12.89
CA GLY A 148 5.06 -2.60 -13.66
C GLY A 148 4.47 -3.69 -12.76
N TYR A 149 3.32 -4.21 -13.16
CA TYR A 149 2.70 -5.35 -12.53
C TYR A 149 3.12 -6.60 -13.29
N ASN A 150 3.78 -7.54 -12.62
CA ASN A 150 4.20 -8.77 -13.26
C ASN A 150 2.98 -9.66 -13.52
N ILE A 151 2.61 -9.80 -14.79
CA ILE A 151 1.35 -10.45 -15.19
C ILE A 151 1.29 -11.91 -14.76
N ALA A 152 2.44 -12.59 -14.76
CA ALA A 152 2.52 -13.96 -14.28
C ALA A 152 2.31 -13.99 -12.76
N SER A 153 3.20 -13.36 -12.00
CA SER A 153 3.28 -13.56 -10.54
C SER A 153 2.36 -12.69 -9.69
N GLY A 154 1.75 -11.65 -10.25
CA GLY A 154 0.98 -10.66 -9.50
C GLY A 154 1.81 -9.72 -8.63
N ARG A 155 3.13 -9.72 -8.79
CA ARG A 155 4.08 -8.95 -7.99
C ARG A 155 4.39 -7.59 -8.61
N LEU A 156 4.86 -6.67 -7.77
CA LEU A 156 5.49 -5.45 -8.25
C LEU A 156 6.82 -5.78 -8.93
N ALA A 157 6.99 -5.29 -10.17
CA ALA A 157 8.28 -5.24 -10.85
C ALA A 157 8.73 -3.77 -10.92
N GLN A 158 10.01 -3.53 -10.68
CA GLN A 158 10.61 -2.21 -10.80
C GLN A 158 11.60 -2.16 -11.94
N CYS A 159 11.62 -1.04 -12.66
CA CYS A 159 12.56 -0.81 -13.75
C CYS A 159 13.65 0.14 -13.26
N TYR A 160 14.90 -0.35 -13.23
CA TYR A 160 16.06 0.47 -12.95
C TYR A 160 17.11 0.26 -14.03
N LYS A 161 17.66 1.36 -14.57
CA LYS A 161 18.63 1.32 -15.68
C LYS A 161 18.15 0.50 -16.90
N LYS A 162 16.83 0.48 -17.15
CA LYS A 162 16.14 -0.30 -18.21
C LYS A 162 16.15 -1.82 -18.00
N GLU A 163 16.39 -2.26 -16.77
CA GLU A 163 16.27 -3.68 -16.40
C GLU A 163 15.12 -3.82 -15.41
N TRP A 164 14.25 -4.81 -15.67
CA TRP A 164 13.15 -5.16 -14.80
C TRP A 164 13.63 -6.13 -13.72
N SER A 165 13.38 -5.81 -12.46
CA SER A 165 13.63 -6.70 -11.33
C SER A 165 12.39 -6.85 -10.45
N ILE A 166 12.26 -8.03 -9.83
CA ILE A 166 11.24 -8.33 -8.85
C ILE A 166 11.96 -8.66 -7.55
N GLU A 167 12.05 -7.68 -6.68
CA GLU A 167 12.65 -7.83 -5.36
C GLU A 167 11.62 -8.38 -4.38
N LYS A 168 11.90 -9.54 -3.77
CA LYS A 168 10.97 -10.22 -2.86
C LYS A 168 10.74 -9.43 -1.57
N GLY A 169 11.79 -8.79 -1.06
CA GLY A 169 11.76 -8.05 0.21
C GLY A 169 11.27 -6.60 0.10
N ASP A 170 10.83 -6.18 -1.08
CA ASP A 170 10.28 -4.84 -1.29
C ASP A 170 8.76 -4.83 -1.08
N VAL A 171 8.12 -3.66 -1.19
CA VAL A 171 6.67 -3.51 -1.10
C VAL A 171 5.93 -4.27 -2.21
N SER A 172 4.69 -4.64 -1.91
CA SER A 172 3.78 -5.22 -2.90
C SER A 172 3.23 -4.17 -3.88
N PHE A 173 2.54 -4.63 -4.93
CA PHE A 173 1.93 -3.77 -5.94
C PHE A 173 1.00 -2.70 -5.34
N TYR A 174 0.07 -3.10 -4.46
CA TYR A 174 -0.91 -2.16 -3.90
C TYR A 174 -0.24 -1.19 -2.92
N GLN A 175 0.73 -1.65 -2.13
CA GLN A 175 1.48 -0.80 -1.20
C GLN A 175 2.26 0.27 -1.97
N PHE A 176 2.87 -0.09 -3.11
CA PHE A 176 3.48 0.88 -4.00
C PHE A 176 2.45 1.89 -4.51
N CYS A 177 1.31 1.42 -5.06
CA CYS A 177 0.29 2.32 -5.60
C CYS A 177 -0.25 3.29 -4.55
N VAL A 178 -0.71 2.78 -3.40
CA VAL A 178 -1.21 3.58 -2.28
C VAL A 178 -0.14 4.54 -1.78
N GLY A 179 1.11 4.07 -1.62
CA GLY A 179 2.21 4.93 -1.21
C GLY A 179 2.42 6.11 -2.17
N ARG A 180 2.38 5.84 -3.49
CA ARG A 180 2.52 6.90 -4.51
C ARG A 180 1.33 7.86 -4.51
N MET A 181 0.11 7.35 -4.40
CA MET A 181 -1.11 8.17 -4.27
C MET A 181 -0.99 9.14 -3.09
N ILE A 182 -0.64 8.63 -1.91
CA ILE A 182 -0.48 9.43 -0.68
C ILE A 182 0.61 10.49 -0.86
N THR A 183 1.79 10.11 -1.38
CA THR A 183 2.88 11.07 -1.57
C THR A 183 2.56 12.16 -2.59
N ILE A 184 1.90 11.82 -3.70
CA ILE A 184 1.47 12.80 -4.72
C ILE A 184 0.48 13.80 -4.11
N ALA A 185 -0.58 13.31 -3.44
CA ALA A 185 -1.59 14.18 -2.85
C ALA A 185 -1.04 15.03 -1.68
N LEU A 186 -0.09 14.49 -0.92
CA LEU A 186 0.60 15.23 0.13
C LEU A 186 1.42 16.38 -0.46
N GLU A 187 2.25 16.09 -1.47
CA GLU A 187 3.12 17.09 -2.11
C GLU A 187 2.34 18.14 -2.89
N ALA A 188 1.11 17.84 -3.31
CA ALA A 188 0.19 18.79 -3.93
C ALA A 188 -0.49 19.76 -2.95
N LYS A 189 -0.39 19.53 -1.62
CA LYS A 189 -1.02 20.42 -0.63
C LYS A 189 -0.40 21.84 -0.65
N PRO A 190 -1.17 22.90 -0.37
CA PRO A 190 -0.67 24.28 -0.32
C PRO A 190 0.45 24.52 0.69
N ALA A 191 0.39 23.85 1.85
CA ALA A 191 1.42 23.91 2.87
C ALA A 191 2.05 22.53 3.04
N VAL A 192 3.35 22.42 2.76
CA VAL A 192 4.12 21.18 2.93
C VAL A 192 5.34 21.46 3.81
N LYS A 193 5.60 20.55 4.75
CA LYS A 193 6.78 20.59 5.62
C LYS A 193 7.48 19.25 5.68
N LYS A 194 8.82 19.32 5.66
CA LYS A 194 9.72 18.22 5.95
C LYS A 194 10.28 18.39 7.34
N GLY A 195 10.46 17.29 8.05
CA GLY A 195 10.91 17.30 9.43
C GLY A 195 11.64 16.02 9.81
N ARG A 196 11.92 15.92 11.11
CA ARG A 196 12.61 14.80 11.74
C ARG A 196 11.85 14.32 12.94
N CYS A 197 11.77 13.01 13.07
CA CYS A 197 11.34 12.38 14.31
C CYS A 197 12.40 12.59 15.40
N LYS A 198 11.96 12.53 16.65
CA LYS A 198 12.76 12.60 17.86
C LYS A 198 12.32 11.53 18.84
N GLY A 199 13.18 11.26 19.83
CA GLY A 199 12.87 10.35 20.93
C GLY A 199 12.42 8.98 20.43
N GLU A 200 11.34 8.49 20.99
CA GLU A 200 10.79 7.16 20.74
C GLU A 200 10.42 6.93 19.27
N PHE A 201 10.01 7.98 18.54
CA PHE A 201 9.69 7.87 17.11
C PHE A 201 10.89 7.56 16.23
N VAL A 202 12.13 7.84 16.66
CA VAL A 202 13.34 7.48 15.90
C VAL A 202 13.70 6.01 16.13
N THR A 203 13.51 5.54 17.36
CA THR A 203 13.87 4.19 17.78
C THR A 203 12.76 3.17 17.55
N ALA A 204 11.57 3.62 17.14
CA ALA A 204 10.42 2.77 16.86
C ALA A 204 10.71 1.80 15.71
N LEU A 205 10.67 0.50 16.00
CA LEU A 205 10.68 -0.57 14.99
C LEU A 205 9.30 -0.77 14.35
N ASN A 206 8.24 -0.31 15.02
CA ASN A 206 6.89 -0.27 14.48
C ASN A 206 6.26 1.09 14.78
N ILE A 207 6.53 2.05 13.90
CA ILE A 207 6.05 3.43 14.06
C ILE A 207 4.54 3.55 14.02
N ALA A 208 3.84 2.70 13.26
CA ALA A 208 2.38 2.69 13.22
C ALA A 208 1.81 2.41 14.62
N LYS A 209 2.36 1.41 15.32
CA LYS A 209 1.95 1.06 16.69
C LYS A 209 2.22 2.20 17.68
N GLU A 210 3.38 2.85 17.60
CA GLU A 210 3.67 3.98 18.51
C GLU A 210 2.70 5.16 18.30
N LEU A 211 2.26 5.38 17.06
CA LEU A 211 1.33 6.45 16.72
C LEU A 211 -0.14 6.16 17.10
N GLU A 212 -0.49 4.93 17.48
CA GLU A 212 -1.84 4.60 17.97
C GLU A 212 -2.20 5.45 19.21
N ALA A 213 -1.23 5.71 20.09
CA ALA A 213 -1.43 6.52 21.30
C ALA A 213 -1.73 8.00 20.99
N PHE A 214 -1.48 8.45 19.75
CA PHE A 214 -1.72 9.81 19.29
C PHE A 214 -2.98 9.92 18.43
N CYS A 215 -3.72 8.83 18.23
CA CYS A 215 -4.99 8.89 17.52
C CYS A 215 -6.08 9.50 18.40
N ASN A 216 -6.92 10.35 17.83
CA ASN A 216 -8.08 10.96 18.49
C ASN A 216 -9.15 11.31 17.44
N ASP A 217 -10.15 12.11 17.83
CA ASP A 217 -11.25 12.53 16.93
C ASP A 217 -10.77 13.36 15.71
N LYS A 218 -9.57 13.95 15.77
CA LYS A 218 -9.01 14.79 14.70
C LYS A 218 -7.95 14.06 13.88
N TYR A 219 -7.07 13.30 14.53
CA TYR A 219 -5.92 12.65 13.91
C TYR A 219 -6.11 11.15 13.94
N HIS A 220 -6.03 10.54 12.76
CA HIS A 220 -6.27 9.12 12.57
C HIS A 220 -5.06 8.46 11.93
N LEU A 221 -4.86 7.18 12.24
CA LEU A 221 -3.87 6.34 11.60
C LEU A 221 -4.51 5.54 10.45
N LEU A 222 -3.86 5.54 9.29
CA LEU A 222 -4.23 4.65 8.17
C LEU A 222 -3.64 3.26 8.42
N SER A 223 -4.23 2.52 9.36
CA SER A 223 -3.67 1.28 9.92
C SER A 223 -3.66 0.09 8.97
N GLU A 224 -4.43 0.14 7.89
CA GLU A 224 -4.42 -0.87 6.82
C GLU A 224 -3.20 -0.73 5.88
N PHE A 225 -2.54 0.44 5.86
CA PHE A 225 -1.31 0.63 5.09
C PHE A 225 -0.11 0.02 5.81
N GLU A 226 -0.04 -1.32 5.81
CA GLU A 226 0.94 -2.12 6.54
C GLU A 226 2.30 -2.19 5.81
N VAL A 227 3.04 -1.08 5.79
CA VAL A 227 4.41 -1.03 5.26
C VAL A 227 5.40 -0.90 6.41
N TYR A 228 6.36 -1.83 6.48
CA TYR A 228 7.35 -1.84 7.55
C TYR A 228 8.10 -0.50 7.64
N GLY A 229 8.12 0.07 8.84
CA GLY A 229 8.81 1.33 9.12
C GLY A 229 8.16 2.57 8.54
N ILE A 230 6.91 2.49 8.07
CA ILE A 230 6.14 3.62 7.55
C ILE A 230 4.78 3.66 8.23
N ALA A 231 4.34 4.86 8.58
CA ALA A 231 2.99 5.14 9.04
C ALA A 231 2.44 6.37 8.33
N VAL A 232 1.15 6.38 8.08
CA VAL A 232 0.44 7.52 7.52
C VAL A 232 -0.62 7.96 8.52
N MET A 233 -0.48 9.17 9.02
CA MET A 233 -1.53 9.84 9.78
C MET A 233 -2.27 10.83 8.89
N TYR A 234 -3.55 11.01 9.14
CA TYR A 234 -4.38 11.95 8.40
C TYR A 234 -5.43 12.60 9.29
N SER A 235 -6.11 13.60 8.76
CA SER A 235 -7.34 14.16 9.32
C SER A 235 -8.36 14.46 8.23
N GLU A 236 -9.64 14.56 8.59
CA GLU A 236 -10.72 14.93 7.68
C GLU A 236 -10.56 16.36 7.13
N ASP A 237 -9.86 17.22 7.90
CA ASP A 237 -9.38 18.56 7.50
C ASP A 237 -8.24 18.50 6.45
N LYS A 238 -8.07 17.36 5.77
CA LYS A 238 -7.17 17.13 4.64
C LYS A 238 -5.67 17.22 4.97
N LEU A 239 -5.27 17.05 6.24
CA LEU A 239 -3.85 16.84 6.58
C LEU A 239 -3.43 15.42 6.24
N ILE A 240 -2.22 15.27 5.72
CA ILE A 240 -1.57 13.99 5.44
C ILE A 240 -0.15 14.07 6.00
N ALA A 241 0.23 13.11 6.83
CA ALA A 241 1.56 13.00 7.39
C ALA A 241 2.13 11.61 7.11
N TRP A 242 3.19 11.58 6.31
CA TRP A 242 4.00 10.40 6.03
C TRP A 242 5.16 10.36 7.02
N ILE A 243 5.17 9.38 7.91
CA ILE A 243 6.18 9.22 8.96
C ILE A 243 6.93 7.92 8.70
N ARG A 244 8.26 8.03 8.57
CA ARG A 244 9.13 6.86 8.44
C ARG A 244 9.99 6.73 9.69
N SER A 245 10.14 5.51 10.17
CA SER A 245 11.12 5.14 11.19
C SER A 245 11.64 3.73 10.94
N ASN A 246 12.93 3.52 11.15
CA ASN A 246 13.54 2.18 11.06
C ASN A 246 14.38 1.80 12.29
N GLY A 247 14.19 2.49 13.41
CA GLY A 247 14.95 2.26 14.64
C GLY A 247 16.31 3.00 14.72
N PHE A 248 16.79 3.54 13.61
CA PHE A 248 18.04 4.31 13.54
C PHE A 248 17.84 5.74 13.03
N TYR A 249 16.77 5.93 12.25
CA TYR A 249 16.47 7.13 11.53
C TYR A 249 14.96 7.30 11.50
N GLY A 250 14.49 8.53 11.70
CA GLY A 250 13.11 8.89 11.46
C GLY A 250 12.94 10.24 10.78
N ASP A 251 12.04 10.31 9.81
CA ASP A 251 11.62 11.53 9.16
C ASP A 251 10.11 11.62 9.02
N VAL A 252 9.65 12.86 8.85
CA VAL A 252 8.25 13.17 8.62
C VAL A 252 8.16 14.12 7.45
N LEU A 253 7.21 13.84 6.56
CA LEU A 253 6.77 14.72 5.51
C LEU A 253 5.27 14.92 5.74
N ALA A 254 4.83 16.16 5.87
CA ALA A 254 3.42 16.48 6.13
C ALA A 254 2.91 17.58 5.21
N GLY A 255 1.69 17.42 4.71
CA GLY A 255 0.99 18.36 3.85
C GLY A 255 -0.38 18.69 4.42
N ALA A 256 -0.80 19.95 4.33
CA ALA A 256 -2.12 20.41 4.77
C ALA A 256 -2.59 21.63 3.95
N LEU A 257 -3.88 21.97 4.06
CA LEU A 257 -4.44 23.17 3.43
C LEU A 257 -3.94 24.47 4.09
N ASP A 258 -3.73 24.44 5.41
CA ASP A 258 -3.23 25.57 6.21
C ASP A 258 -1.97 25.18 6.98
N LYS A 259 -0.95 26.05 6.95
CA LYS A 259 0.29 25.89 7.70
C LYS A 259 0.07 25.78 9.22
N ARG A 260 -0.98 26.41 9.78
CA ARG A 260 -1.32 26.33 11.21
C ARG A 260 -1.59 24.88 11.64
N HIS A 261 -2.28 24.12 10.80
CA HIS A 261 -2.57 22.71 11.06
C HIS A 261 -1.28 21.87 11.16
N LEU A 262 -0.23 22.21 10.40
CA LEU A 262 1.06 21.55 10.53
C LEU A 262 1.75 21.86 11.87
N GLU A 263 1.59 23.07 12.41
CA GLU A 263 2.14 23.38 13.74
C GLU A 263 1.36 22.68 14.86
N GLU A 264 0.02 22.66 14.77
CA GLU A 264 -0.83 21.93 15.70
C GLU A 264 -0.50 20.43 15.70
N PHE A 265 -0.33 19.84 14.51
CA PHE A 265 0.06 18.44 14.37
C PHE A 265 1.44 18.16 15.00
N ARG A 266 2.41 19.08 14.81
CA ARG A 266 3.72 18.98 15.46
C ARG A 266 3.63 19.00 16.98
N GLU A 267 2.83 19.90 17.52
CA GLU A 267 2.62 20.04 18.95
C GLU A 267 1.90 18.83 19.54
N HIS A 268 0.91 18.31 18.84
CA HIS A 268 0.18 17.09 19.20
C HIS A 268 1.11 15.87 19.29
N LEU A 269 1.96 15.69 18.29
CA LEU A 269 2.91 14.58 18.29
C LEU A 269 4.07 14.76 19.28
N GLY A 270 4.53 16.00 19.51
CA GLY A 270 5.62 16.37 20.42
C GLY A 270 7.03 15.87 20.01
N ASN A 271 7.10 14.75 19.29
CA ASN A 271 8.31 14.04 18.90
C ASN A 271 8.71 14.32 17.45
N ILE A 272 8.31 15.45 16.88
CA ILE A 272 8.73 15.88 15.55
C ILE A 272 9.21 17.32 15.53
N VAL A 273 10.20 17.60 14.67
CA VAL A 273 10.72 18.94 14.43
C VAL A 273 10.80 19.23 12.95
N TRP A 274 10.23 20.36 12.54
CA TRP A 274 10.30 20.86 11.18
C TRP A 274 11.71 21.34 10.83
N ARG A 275 12.08 21.17 9.56
CA ARG A 275 13.30 21.73 8.97
C ARG A 275 13.03 23.07 8.30
#